data_AF-A0AAX1WV24-F1
#
_entry.id   AF-A0AAX1WV24-F1
#
_cell.length_a   1.000
_cell.length_b   1.000
_cell.length_c   1.000
_cell.angle_alpha   90.00
_cell.angle_beta   90.00
_cell.angle_gamma   90.00
#
_symmetry.space_group_name_H-M   'P 1'
#
loop_
_entity.id
_entity.type
_entity.pdbx_description
1 polymer ?
#
loop_
_entity_poly.entity_id
_entity_poly.type
_entity_poly.pdbx_seq_one_letter_code
_entity_poly.pdbx_strand_id
1 'polypeptide(L)'
;MFVRLIALLLTMTCATVLAQESFTRTATPWPDVPPPPRAQVQWVSDDMRVNGVPMKVQAFQSRASKDEVVAFYMAHWRIAVNAVPDPAKPPASVTAHGPDTLVARAHGPYYSLVKVRSASDGGSEGTISTSLLLGVEPRIDASGIPAPRSATPVNVVESIDNGKRNKQVMLVSREALDSIASYYQTQLAASGWSLLQEQNASAKGSQGPAIVRMYGRDKQQLDVAMGVDAERRLTIVTVNLVQF
;
A
#
# COMPACT_ATOMS: atom_id res chain seq x y z
N MET A 1 49.43 43.07 31.76
CA MET A 1 47.99 43.10 32.07
C MET A 1 47.23 43.15 30.75
N PHE A 2 46.86 42.00 30.20
CA PHE A 2 46.04 41.91 28.97
C PHE A 2 45.02 40.79 29.17
N VAL A 3 43.77 41.18 29.37
CA VAL A 3 42.62 40.27 29.49
C VAL A 3 42.18 39.88 28.08
N ARG A 4 42.24 38.58 27.75
CA ARG A 4 41.65 38.03 26.53
C ARG A 4 40.19 37.67 26.82
N LEU A 5 39.27 38.35 26.14
CA LEU A 5 37.85 38.01 26.10
C LEU A 5 37.66 36.88 25.07
N ILE A 6 37.31 35.68 25.52
CA ILE A 6 36.86 34.59 24.64
C ILE A 6 35.34 34.69 24.57
N ALA A 7 34.82 35.16 23.43
CA ALA A 7 33.40 35.10 23.13
C ALA A 7 33.04 33.68 22.67
N LEU A 8 32.33 32.93 23.52
CA LEU A 8 31.76 31.64 23.18
C LEU A 8 30.44 31.88 22.41
N LEU A 9 30.48 31.80 21.09
CA LEU A 9 29.29 31.78 20.24
C LEU A 9 28.66 30.39 20.32
N LEU A 10 27.59 30.27 21.11
CA LEU A 10 26.75 29.08 21.17
C LEU A 10 25.85 29.08 19.91
N THR A 11 26.30 28.46 18.82
CA THR A 11 25.44 28.22 17.66
C THR A 11 24.45 27.12 18.02
N MET A 12 23.24 27.52 18.40
CA MET A 12 22.13 26.59 18.58
C MET A 12 21.65 26.14 17.20
N THR A 13 22.23 25.06 16.69
CA THR A 13 21.73 24.35 15.50
C THR A 13 20.39 23.71 15.87
N CYS A 14 19.30 24.44 15.65
CA CYS A 14 17.96 23.88 15.70
C CYS A 14 17.83 22.93 14.51
N ALA A 15 18.10 21.64 14.74
CA ALA A 15 17.79 20.61 13.77
C ALA A 15 16.27 20.60 13.59
N THR A 16 15.79 21.23 12.51
CA THR A 16 14.40 21.09 12.07
C THR A 16 14.22 19.64 11.64
N VAL A 17 13.78 18.79 12.57
CA VAL A 17 13.19 17.50 12.21
C VAL A 17 11.94 17.85 11.43
N LEU A 18 12.01 17.75 10.09
CA LEU A 18 10.81 17.81 9.25
C LEU A 18 9.95 16.61 9.68
N ALA A 19 8.94 16.88 10.49
CA ALA A 19 7.95 15.88 10.83
C ALA A 19 7.36 15.36 9.51
N GLN A 20 7.52 14.06 9.23
CA GLN A 20 6.89 13.46 8.07
C GLN A 20 5.39 13.65 8.21
N GLU A 21 4.77 14.32 7.24
CA GLU A 21 3.32 14.45 7.23
C GLU A 21 2.70 13.05 7.09
N SER A 22 1.92 12.70 8.10
CA SER A 22 1.11 11.48 8.15
C SER A 22 -0.03 11.58 7.14
N PHE A 23 -0.33 10.49 6.44
CA PHE A 23 -1.47 10.40 5.53
C PHE A 23 -2.78 10.24 6.30
N THR A 24 -2.72 9.62 7.48
CA THR A 24 -3.90 9.25 8.26
C THR A 24 -4.21 10.24 9.39
N ARG A 25 -3.53 11.38 9.46
CA ARG A 25 -3.90 12.45 10.39
C ARG A 25 -5.22 13.10 9.93
N THR A 26 -6.28 12.89 10.70
CA THR A 26 -7.62 13.40 10.41
C THR A 26 -8.21 14.12 11.63
N ALA A 27 -9.10 15.09 11.40
CA ALA A 27 -9.82 15.77 12.49
C ALA A 27 -10.86 14.85 13.15
N THR A 28 -11.48 13.96 12.37
CA THR A 28 -12.34 12.89 12.86
C THR A 28 -11.45 11.72 13.31
N PRO A 29 -11.69 11.10 14.48
CA PRO A 29 -10.99 9.87 14.85
C PRO A 29 -11.33 8.72 13.90
N TRP A 30 -10.33 7.89 13.59
CA TRP A 30 -10.55 6.64 12.86
C TRP A 30 -11.46 5.71 13.66
N PRO A 31 -12.39 4.98 13.01
CA PRO A 31 -13.22 4.01 13.71
C PRO A 31 -12.34 2.88 14.26
N ASP A 32 -12.65 2.46 15.48
CA ASP A 32 -12.06 1.25 16.05
C ASP A 32 -12.83 0.04 15.51
N VAL A 33 -12.15 -0.79 14.71
CA VAL A 33 -12.71 -2.03 14.17
C VAL A 33 -12.13 -3.18 14.98
N PRO A 34 -12.96 -3.90 15.78
CA PRO A 34 -12.45 -4.91 16.68
C PRO A 34 -11.83 -6.08 15.90
N PRO A 35 -10.77 -6.72 16.43
CA PRO A 35 -10.20 -7.90 15.81
C PRO A 35 -11.23 -9.05 15.77
N PRO A 36 -11.13 -9.98 14.81
CA PRO A 36 -11.98 -11.16 14.78
C PRO A 36 -11.80 -12.02 16.04
N PRO A 37 -12.79 -12.86 16.38
CA PRO A 37 -12.67 -13.77 17.52
C PRO A 37 -11.46 -14.69 17.33
N ARG A 38 -10.71 -14.95 18.42
CA ARG A 38 -9.54 -15.84 18.43
C ARG A 38 -8.47 -15.49 17.38
N ALA A 39 -8.35 -14.21 17.04
CA ALA A 39 -7.40 -13.74 16.05
C ALA A 39 -6.10 -13.21 16.66
N GLN A 40 -5.00 -13.38 15.92
CA GLN A 40 -3.81 -12.57 16.03
C GLN A 40 -3.87 -11.53 14.92
N VAL A 41 -3.64 -10.26 15.26
CA VAL A 41 -3.65 -9.14 14.31
C VAL A 41 -2.29 -8.47 14.25
N GLN A 42 -1.90 -8.03 13.06
CA GLN A 42 -0.69 -7.27 12.84
C GLN A 42 -0.95 -6.15 11.85
N TRP A 43 -0.28 -5.03 12.03
CA TRP A 43 -0.32 -3.93 11.06
C TRP A 43 0.35 -4.36 9.76
N VAL A 44 -0.36 -4.17 8.66
CA VAL A 44 0.25 -4.12 7.32
C VAL A 44 0.78 -2.71 7.09
N SER A 45 -0.05 -1.71 7.38
CA SER A 45 0.36 -0.31 7.52
C SER A 45 -0.73 0.45 8.28
N ASP A 46 -0.34 1.30 9.22
CA ASP A 46 -1.24 2.18 9.98
C ASP A 46 -1.23 3.63 9.46
N ASP A 47 -0.34 3.93 8.52
CA ASP A 47 -0.22 5.22 7.85
C ASP A 47 0.06 5.05 6.35
N MET A 48 -1.00 4.79 5.58
CA MET A 48 -0.90 4.60 4.14
C MET A 48 -1.99 5.37 3.38
N ARG A 49 -1.80 5.48 2.07
CA ARG A 49 -2.84 5.86 1.11
C ARG A 49 -2.74 5.05 -0.17
N VAL A 50 -3.87 4.78 -0.79
CA VAL A 50 -3.95 4.13 -2.10
C VAL A 50 -4.67 5.05 -3.06
N ASN A 51 -4.04 5.39 -4.18
CA ASN A 51 -4.53 6.36 -5.15
C ASN A 51 -5.04 7.63 -4.45
N GLY A 52 -4.23 8.17 -3.54
CA GLY A 52 -4.58 9.38 -2.78
C GLY A 52 -5.53 9.18 -1.60
N VAL A 53 -6.19 8.02 -1.48
CA VAL A 53 -7.17 7.73 -0.40
C VAL A 53 -6.46 7.24 0.86
N PRO A 54 -6.47 8.00 1.97
CA PRO A 54 -5.90 7.55 3.24
C PRO A 54 -6.55 6.25 3.73
N MET A 55 -5.74 5.34 4.24
CA MET A 55 -6.18 4.02 4.65
C MET A 55 -5.31 3.48 5.78
N LYS A 56 -5.91 2.59 6.59
CA LYS A 56 -5.23 1.74 7.57
C LYS A 56 -5.56 0.29 7.28
N VAL A 57 -4.57 -0.59 7.35
CA VAL A 57 -4.73 -2.02 7.06
C VAL A 57 -4.04 -2.89 8.10
N GLN A 58 -4.81 -3.83 8.64
CA GLN A 58 -4.31 -4.93 9.46
C GLN A 58 -4.51 -6.24 8.74
N ALA A 59 -3.57 -7.17 8.90
CA ALA A 59 -3.74 -8.58 8.56
C ALA A 59 -4.10 -9.37 9.82
N PHE A 60 -4.85 -10.45 9.65
CA PHE A 60 -5.17 -11.34 10.76
C PHE A 60 -5.09 -12.81 10.36
N GLN A 61 -4.82 -13.64 11.35
CA GLN A 61 -5.02 -15.09 11.33
C GLN A 61 -5.87 -15.46 12.55
N SER A 62 -6.87 -16.31 12.36
CA SER A 62 -7.83 -16.68 13.40
C SER A 62 -8.09 -18.19 13.41
N ARG A 63 -8.24 -18.73 14.62
CA ARG A 63 -8.75 -20.09 14.83
C ARG A 63 -10.27 -20.19 14.66
N ALA A 64 -10.96 -19.08 14.42
CA ALA A 64 -12.36 -19.08 14.02
C ALA A 64 -12.47 -19.37 12.52
N SER A 65 -13.51 -20.12 12.16
CA SER A 65 -13.85 -20.36 10.76
C SER A 65 -14.21 -19.06 10.05
N LYS A 66 -14.13 -19.07 8.71
CA LYS A 66 -14.55 -17.94 7.87
C LYS A 66 -15.97 -17.46 8.24
N ASP A 67 -16.90 -18.40 8.42
CA ASP A 67 -18.31 -18.08 8.68
C ASP A 67 -18.52 -17.49 10.07
N GLU A 68 -17.78 -17.94 11.09
CA GLU A 68 -17.80 -17.32 12.42
C GLU A 68 -17.28 -15.88 12.38
N VAL A 69 -16.22 -15.60 11.60
CA VAL A 69 -15.71 -14.23 11.43
C VAL A 69 -16.72 -13.35 10.71
N VAL A 70 -17.36 -13.85 9.66
CA VAL A 70 -18.42 -13.12 8.95
C VAL A 70 -19.58 -12.81 9.88
N ALA A 71 -20.08 -13.80 10.63
CA ALA A 71 -21.17 -13.64 11.58
C ALA A 71 -20.83 -12.63 12.68
N PHE A 72 -19.58 -12.65 13.18
CA PHE A 72 -19.07 -11.68 14.15
C PHE A 72 -19.20 -10.24 13.64
N TYR A 73 -18.71 -9.94 12.43
CA TYR A 73 -18.79 -8.57 11.89
C TYR A 73 -20.20 -8.16 11.48
N MET A 74 -21.01 -9.09 10.97
CA MET A 74 -22.43 -8.83 10.73
C MET A 74 -23.14 -8.43 12.03
N ALA A 75 -22.88 -9.13 13.14
CA ALA A 75 -23.44 -8.80 14.43
C ALA A 75 -22.91 -7.45 14.95
N HIS A 76 -21.60 -7.23 14.89
CA HIS A 76 -20.95 -6.00 15.35
C HIS A 76 -21.47 -4.76 14.59
N TRP A 77 -21.66 -4.86 13.28
CA TRP A 77 -22.18 -3.77 12.44
C TRP A 77 -23.71 -3.80 12.24
N ARG A 78 -24.42 -4.71 12.92
CA ARG A 78 -25.88 -4.88 12.84
C ARG A 78 -26.38 -5.00 11.40
N ILE A 79 -25.68 -5.79 10.59
CA ILE A 79 -26.04 -6.06 9.20
C ILE A 79 -27.14 -7.13 9.20
N ALA A 80 -28.32 -6.77 8.70
CA ALA A 80 -29.41 -7.72 8.55
C ALA A 80 -29.17 -8.65 7.35
N VAL A 81 -29.51 -9.93 7.51
CA VAL A 81 -29.56 -10.89 6.40
C VAL A 81 -30.65 -10.43 5.44
N ASN A 82 -30.33 -10.33 4.14
CA ASN A 82 -31.25 -9.84 3.10
C ASN A 82 -31.73 -8.39 3.30
N ALA A 83 -30.92 -7.52 3.92
CA ALA A 83 -31.25 -6.11 4.06
C ALA A 83 -31.52 -5.47 2.68
N VAL A 84 -32.71 -4.89 2.50
CA VAL A 84 -32.98 -3.99 1.38
C VAL A 84 -32.14 -2.73 1.59
N PRO A 85 -31.41 -2.24 0.57
CA PRO A 85 -30.66 -0.98 0.68
C PRO A 85 -31.58 0.15 1.14
N ASP A 86 -31.25 0.73 2.29
CA ASP A 86 -31.95 1.86 2.87
C ASP A 86 -31.08 3.10 2.67
N PRO A 87 -31.46 4.04 1.79
CA PRO A 87 -30.66 5.23 1.52
C PRO A 87 -30.49 6.13 2.74
N ALA A 88 -31.29 5.95 3.81
CA ALA A 88 -31.14 6.65 5.07
C ALA A 88 -30.12 6.02 6.04
N LYS A 89 -29.58 4.83 5.73
CA LYS A 89 -28.60 4.13 6.58
C LYS A 89 -27.22 4.11 5.92
N PRO A 90 -26.14 4.17 6.72
CA PRO A 90 -24.79 3.97 6.20
C PRO A 90 -24.69 2.62 5.48
N PRO A 91 -24.17 2.59 4.24
CA PRO A 91 -24.05 1.37 3.46
C PRO A 91 -23.34 0.26 4.24
N ALA A 92 -23.89 -0.95 4.19
CA ALA A 92 -23.26 -2.14 4.72
C ALA A 92 -23.58 -3.32 3.80
N SER A 93 -22.63 -4.23 3.61
CA SER A 93 -22.82 -5.36 2.71
C SER A 93 -22.00 -6.57 3.12
N VAL A 94 -22.47 -7.75 2.69
CA VAL A 94 -21.71 -8.99 2.69
C VAL A 94 -21.69 -9.50 1.25
N THR A 95 -20.52 -9.79 0.71
CA THR A 95 -20.38 -10.18 -0.70
C THR A 95 -19.33 -11.28 -0.84
N ALA A 96 -19.69 -12.36 -1.54
CA ALA A 96 -18.73 -13.39 -1.92
C ALA A 96 -17.83 -12.88 -3.06
N HIS A 97 -16.52 -13.12 -2.97
CA HIS A 97 -15.55 -12.75 -3.99
C HIS A 97 -14.50 -13.85 -4.15
N GLY A 98 -14.79 -14.83 -5.03
CA GLY A 98 -13.94 -16.02 -5.17
C GLY A 98 -13.86 -16.80 -3.84
N PRO A 99 -12.66 -17.11 -3.32
CA PRO A 99 -12.51 -17.79 -2.03
C PRO A 99 -12.79 -16.87 -0.82
N ASP A 100 -12.80 -15.56 -1.05
CA ASP A 100 -12.96 -14.56 0.00
C ASP A 100 -14.43 -14.21 0.23
N THR A 101 -14.75 -13.75 1.44
CA THR A 101 -15.99 -13.05 1.78
C THR A 101 -15.64 -11.64 2.26
N LEU A 102 -16.34 -10.66 1.71
CA LEU A 102 -16.19 -9.24 2.00
C LEU A 102 -17.33 -8.80 2.90
N VAL A 103 -17.02 -8.33 4.11
CA VAL A 103 -17.98 -7.66 5.00
C VAL A 103 -17.59 -6.20 5.05
N ALA A 104 -18.48 -5.31 4.63
CA ALA A 104 -18.19 -3.90 4.52
C ALA A 104 -19.19 -3.03 5.29
N ARG A 105 -18.72 -1.89 5.79
CA ARG A 105 -19.54 -0.90 6.48
C ARG A 105 -18.99 0.52 6.29
N ALA A 106 -19.86 1.44 5.89
CA ALA A 106 -19.61 2.86 6.02
C ALA A 106 -19.95 3.35 7.44
N HIS A 107 -19.09 4.22 7.99
CA HIS A 107 -19.30 4.89 9.28
C HIS A 107 -18.69 6.29 9.24
N GLY A 108 -19.56 7.32 9.25
CA GLY A 108 -19.12 8.70 9.05
C GLY A 108 -18.42 8.85 7.69
N PRO A 109 -17.21 9.46 7.64
CA PRO A 109 -16.45 9.59 6.39
C PRO A 109 -15.66 8.34 6.00
N TYR A 110 -15.73 7.27 6.82
CA TYR A 110 -14.91 6.08 6.65
C TYR A 110 -15.69 4.92 6.02
N TYR A 111 -14.93 4.06 5.35
CA TYR A 111 -15.39 2.78 4.84
C TYR A 111 -14.47 1.68 5.37
N SER A 112 -15.03 0.78 6.18
CA SER A 112 -14.33 -0.38 6.72
C SER A 112 -14.70 -1.63 5.93
N LEU A 113 -13.70 -2.45 5.63
CA LEU A 113 -13.81 -3.70 4.88
C LEU A 113 -13.04 -4.79 5.61
N VAL A 114 -13.73 -5.89 5.91
CA VAL A 114 -13.12 -7.15 6.31
C VAL A 114 -13.16 -8.08 5.11
N LYS A 115 -11.99 -8.51 4.64
CA LYS A 115 -11.85 -9.57 3.65
C LYS A 115 -11.35 -10.81 4.37
N VAL A 116 -12.11 -11.91 4.31
CA VAL A 116 -11.80 -13.15 5.03
C VAL A 116 -11.93 -14.35 4.11
N ARG A 117 -11.00 -15.31 4.23
CA ARG A 117 -11.06 -16.62 3.59
C ARG A 117 -10.78 -17.72 4.61
N SER A 118 -11.08 -18.96 4.22
CA SER A 118 -10.68 -20.13 5.00
C SER A 118 -9.16 -20.33 4.95
N ALA A 119 -8.56 -20.65 6.08
CA ALA A 119 -7.19 -21.15 6.16
C ALA A 119 -7.17 -22.68 5.97
N SER A 120 -6.02 -23.25 5.66
CA SER A 120 -5.86 -24.69 5.40
C SER A 120 -6.08 -25.57 6.64
N ASP A 121 -5.94 -25.00 7.84
CA ASP A 121 -6.10 -25.65 9.13
C ASP A 121 -7.54 -25.61 9.68
N GLY A 122 -8.50 -25.15 8.86
CA GLY A 122 -9.90 -24.97 9.26
C GLY A 122 -10.20 -23.65 9.96
N GLY A 123 -9.19 -22.81 10.22
CA GLY A 123 -9.35 -21.45 10.67
C GLY A 123 -9.68 -20.47 9.54
N SER A 124 -9.32 -19.20 9.73
CA SER A 124 -9.46 -18.16 8.73
C SER A 124 -8.31 -17.16 8.75
N GLU A 125 -8.09 -16.52 7.61
CA GLU A 125 -7.11 -15.45 7.46
C GLU A 125 -7.72 -14.32 6.62
N GLY A 126 -7.17 -13.12 6.75
CA GLY A 126 -7.73 -11.98 6.04
C GLY A 126 -7.11 -10.64 6.39
N THR A 127 -7.81 -9.59 5.96
CA THR A 127 -7.45 -8.20 6.22
C THR A 127 -8.63 -7.41 6.76
N ILE A 128 -8.33 -6.47 7.65
CA ILE A 128 -9.23 -5.40 8.08
C ILE A 128 -8.67 -4.11 7.49
N SER A 129 -9.44 -3.43 6.66
CA SER A 129 -9.04 -2.20 6.01
C SER A 129 -10.04 -1.11 6.33
N THR A 130 -9.59 0.08 6.69
CA THR A 130 -10.45 1.25 6.83
C THR A 130 -9.90 2.38 5.98
N SER A 131 -10.73 2.95 5.12
CA SER A 131 -10.38 4.06 4.22
C SER A 131 -11.18 5.31 4.57
N LEU A 132 -10.59 6.49 4.41
CA LEU A 132 -11.30 7.77 4.48
C LEU A 132 -11.82 8.13 3.08
N LEU A 133 -13.13 8.02 2.84
CA LEU A 133 -13.71 8.24 1.52
C LEU A 133 -14.35 9.63 1.35
N LEU A 134 -15.07 10.13 2.36
CA LEU A 134 -15.77 11.41 2.22
C LEU A 134 -14.78 12.58 2.32
N GLY A 135 -14.87 13.51 1.37
CA GLY A 135 -13.99 14.68 1.30
C GLY A 135 -12.59 14.38 0.75
N VAL A 136 -12.37 13.18 0.20
CA VAL A 136 -11.12 12.79 -0.44
C VAL A 136 -11.37 12.49 -1.91
N GLU A 137 -10.62 13.17 -2.77
CA GLU A 137 -10.64 12.90 -4.21
C GLU A 137 -9.55 11.89 -4.57
N PRO A 138 -9.90 10.70 -5.09
CA PRO A 138 -8.91 9.72 -5.54
C PRO A 138 -8.02 10.30 -6.64
N ARG A 139 -6.72 10.06 -6.54
CA ARG A 139 -5.71 10.53 -7.49
C ARG A 139 -4.57 9.52 -7.64
N ILE A 140 -4.23 9.20 -8.88
CA ILE A 140 -3.00 8.49 -9.23
C ILE A 140 -1.89 9.54 -9.35
N ASP A 141 -1.02 9.62 -8.35
CA ASP A 141 0.15 10.50 -8.34
C ASP A 141 1.46 9.70 -8.36
N ALA A 142 1.96 9.45 -9.58
CA ALA A 142 3.23 8.76 -9.80
C ALA A 142 4.45 9.71 -9.77
N SER A 143 4.30 10.95 -9.28
CA SER A 143 5.41 11.90 -9.22
C SER A 143 6.59 11.37 -8.41
N GLY A 144 7.80 11.68 -8.88
CA GLY A 144 9.05 11.23 -8.28
C GLY A 144 9.45 9.79 -8.60
N ILE A 145 8.60 9.05 -9.32
CA ILE A 145 8.88 7.67 -9.73
C ILE A 145 9.44 7.67 -11.15
N PRO A 146 10.64 7.13 -11.39
CA PRO A 146 11.16 6.96 -12.73
C PRO A 146 10.25 6.01 -13.51
N ALA A 147 9.77 6.45 -14.67
CA ALA A 147 8.91 5.64 -15.54
C ALA A 147 9.11 6.03 -17.01
N PRO A 148 9.11 5.07 -17.95
CA PRO A 148 9.10 5.38 -19.38
C PRO A 148 7.89 6.25 -19.74
N ARG A 149 8.03 7.18 -20.68
CA ARG A 149 6.93 8.07 -21.10
C ARG A 149 5.72 7.33 -21.68
N SER A 150 5.94 6.13 -22.23
CA SER A 150 4.90 5.26 -22.78
C SER A 150 4.15 4.47 -21.71
N ALA A 151 4.67 4.41 -20.49
CA ALA A 151 4.08 3.66 -19.41
C ALA A 151 3.01 4.51 -18.69
N THR A 152 1.84 3.92 -18.48
CA THR A 152 0.72 4.59 -17.79
C THR A 152 0.62 4.09 -16.35
N PRO A 153 0.66 4.96 -15.33
CA PRO A 153 0.41 4.56 -13.96
C PRO A 153 -1.07 4.21 -13.77
N VAL A 154 -1.32 3.06 -13.16
CA VAL A 154 -2.68 2.53 -12.93
C VAL A 154 -3.00 2.34 -11.45
N ASN A 155 -1.96 2.31 -10.59
CA ASN A 155 -2.12 2.25 -9.14
C ASN A 155 -0.91 2.87 -8.45
N VAL A 156 -1.16 3.60 -7.36
CA VAL A 156 -0.15 4.16 -6.46
C VAL A 156 -0.49 3.77 -5.04
N VAL A 157 0.48 3.24 -4.30
CA VAL A 157 0.41 2.98 -2.87
C VAL A 157 1.54 3.74 -2.20
N GLU A 158 1.21 4.52 -1.18
CA GLU A 158 2.20 5.21 -0.36
C GLU A 158 1.98 4.84 1.10
N SER A 159 3.08 4.63 1.83
CA SER A 159 3.04 4.32 3.26
C SER A 159 4.20 4.94 4.01
N ILE A 160 4.03 5.09 5.32
CA ILE A 160 5.09 5.40 6.27
C ILE A 160 5.17 4.22 7.23
N ASP A 161 6.20 3.39 7.08
CA ASP A 161 6.37 2.19 7.90
C ASP A 161 7.71 2.29 8.65
N ASN A 162 7.67 2.26 9.98
CA ASN A 162 8.86 2.43 10.84
C ASN A 162 9.72 3.66 10.49
N GLY A 163 9.07 4.78 10.16
CA GLY A 163 9.71 6.06 9.77
C GLY A 163 10.23 6.10 8.33
N LYS A 164 10.12 5.00 7.58
CA LYS A 164 10.51 4.95 6.17
C LYS A 164 9.32 5.27 5.29
N ARG A 165 9.51 6.16 4.33
CA ARG A 165 8.47 6.49 3.35
C ARG A 165 8.60 5.60 2.13
N ASN A 166 7.52 4.92 1.77
CA ASN A 166 7.44 4.08 0.59
C ASN A 166 6.47 4.71 -0.42
N LYS A 167 6.82 4.65 -1.71
CA LYS A 167 5.91 4.93 -2.82
C LYS A 167 6.05 3.83 -3.85
N GLN A 168 5.03 2.99 -3.96
CA GLN A 168 4.91 1.94 -4.96
C GLN A 168 3.97 2.40 -6.07
N VAL A 169 4.37 2.22 -7.33
CA VAL A 169 3.56 2.52 -8.50
C VAL A 169 3.52 1.31 -9.42
N MET A 170 2.30 0.91 -9.80
CA MET A 170 2.09 -0.03 -10.88
C MET A 170 1.86 0.73 -12.18
N LEU A 171 2.66 0.40 -13.18
CA LEU A 171 2.64 0.96 -14.52
C LEU A 171 2.27 -0.14 -15.52
N VAL A 172 1.59 0.22 -16.59
CA VAL A 172 1.34 -0.65 -17.73
C VAL A 172 1.90 -0.02 -19.01
N SER A 173 2.52 -0.84 -19.85
CA SER A 173 3.02 -0.41 -21.17
C SER A 173 2.73 -1.48 -22.22
N ARG A 174 2.68 -1.04 -23.49
CA ARG A 174 2.62 -1.92 -24.67
C ARG A 174 4.02 -2.20 -25.26
N GLU A 175 5.05 -1.54 -24.75
CA GLU A 175 6.43 -1.83 -25.15
C GLU A 175 6.89 -3.21 -24.67
N ALA A 176 7.86 -3.78 -25.37
CA ALA A 176 8.43 -5.08 -25.00
C ALA A 176 9.20 -5.01 -23.67
N LEU A 177 9.24 -6.14 -22.95
CA LEU A 177 9.93 -6.26 -21.66
C LEU A 177 11.38 -5.77 -21.73
N ASP A 178 12.13 -6.16 -22.77
CA ASP A 178 13.53 -5.79 -22.93
C ASP A 178 13.73 -4.29 -23.18
N SER A 179 12.76 -3.63 -23.85
CA SER A 179 12.77 -2.18 -24.04
C SER A 179 12.57 -1.45 -22.71
N ILE A 180 11.62 -1.91 -21.89
CA ILE A 180 11.38 -1.38 -20.55
C ILE A 180 12.60 -1.60 -19.64
N ALA A 181 13.18 -2.81 -19.66
CA ALA A 181 14.37 -3.12 -18.86
C ALA A 181 15.57 -2.25 -19.27
N SER A 182 15.77 -2.04 -20.58
CA SER A 182 16.82 -1.17 -21.10
C SER A 182 16.61 0.29 -20.66
N TYR A 183 15.37 0.79 -20.70
CA TYR A 183 15.04 2.13 -20.21
C TYR A 183 15.49 2.32 -18.76
N TYR A 184 15.10 1.42 -17.84
CA TYR A 184 15.47 1.57 -16.43
C TYR A 184 16.97 1.48 -16.22
N GLN A 185 17.65 0.56 -16.89
CA GLN A 185 19.11 0.43 -16.79
C GLN A 185 19.83 1.72 -17.21
N THR A 186 19.49 2.27 -18.37
CA THR A 186 20.13 3.48 -18.89
C THR A 186 19.74 4.73 -18.10
N GLN A 187 18.44 4.94 -17.87
CA GLN A 187 17.93 6.16 -17.24
C GLN A 187 18.34 6.26 -15.77
N LEU A 188 18.27 5.14 -15.02
CA LEU A 188 18.63 5.14 -13.60
C LEU A 188 20.14 5.34 -13.42
N ALA A 189 20.97 4.66 -14.23
CA ALA A 189 22.41 4.87 -14.22
C ALA A 189 22.79 6.33 -14.53
N ALA A 190 22.17 6.93 -15.56
CA ALA A 190 22.36 8.34 -15.90
C ALA A 190 21.87 9.30 -14.80
N SER A 191 20.97 8.85 -13.92
CA SER A 191 20.45 9.61 -12.78
C SER A 191 21.15 9.29 -11.45
N GLY A 192 22.31 8.62 -11.51
CA GLY A 192 23.18 8.33 -10.36
C GLY A 192 22.76 7.14 -9.50
N TRP A 193 21.86 6.28 -9.99
CA TRP A 193 21.51 5.04 -9.30
C TRP A 193 22.48 3.91 -9.65
N SER A 194 22.82 3.10 -8.66
CA SER A 194 23.64 1.90 -8.83
C SER A 194 22.76 0.65 -8.78
N LEU A 195 22.93 -0.26 -9.74
CA LEU A 195 22.29 -1.57 -9.69
C LEU A 195 22.94 -2.40 -8.58
N LEU A 196 22.14 -2.80 -7.59
CA LEU A 196 22.59 -3.60 -6.45
C LEU A 196 22.32 -5.09 -6.66
N GLN A 197 21.18 -5.41 -7.29
CA GLN A 197 20.76 -6.79 -7.52
C GLN A 197 19.90 -6.89 -8.77
N GLU A 198 20.03 -8.00 -9.50
CA GLU A 198 19.14 -8.39 -10.60
C GLU A 198 18.77 -9.87 -10.45
N GLN A 199 17.52 -10.19 -10.73
CA GLN A 199 17.01 -11.55 -10.85
C GLN A 199 16.13 -11.65 -12.09
N ASN A 200 16.31 -12.73 -12.85
CA ASN A 200 15.54 -13.00 -14.06
C ASN A 200 14.79 -14.32 -13.89
N ALA A 201 13.53 -14.33 -14.29
CA ALA A 201 12.70 -15.52 -14.33
C ALA A 201 12.29 -15.78 -15.79
N SER A 202 12.62 -16.97 -16.29
CA SER A 202 12.12 -17.43 -17.58
C SER A 202 10.62 -17.72 -17.51
N ALA A 203 9.94 -17.60 -18.65
CA ALA A 203 8.54 -17.97 -18.77
C ALA A 203 8.31 -19.43 -18.32
N LYS A 204 7.25 -19.66 -17.52
CA LYS A 204 6.83 -21.00 -17.07
C LYS A 204 5.31 -21.12 -17.19
N GLY A 205 4.84 -22.07 -18.02
CA GLY A 205 3.40 -22.26 -18.25
C GLY A 205 2.75 -21.02 -18.86
N SER A 206 1.69 -20.52 -18.22
CA SER A 206 1.01 -19.28 -18.63
C SER A 206 1.68 -17.99 -18.15
N GLN A 207 2.73 -18.08 -17.33
CA GLN A 207 3.45 -16.92 -16.82
C GLN A 207 4.54 -16.49 -17.80
N GLY A 208 4.53 -15.22 -18.20
CA GLY A 208 5.55 -14.62 -19.05
C GLY A 208 6.90 -14.45 -18.33
N PRO A 209 7.96 -14.05 -19.05
CA PRO A 209 9.24 -13.72 -18.42
C PRO A 209 9.10 -12.54 -17.47
N ALA A 210 9.97 -12.50 -16.45
CA ALA A 210 10.02 -11.41 -15.48
C ALA A 210 11.46 -11.04 -15.12
N ILE A 211 11.66 -9.77 -14.80
CA ILE A 211 12.95 -9.18 -14.41
C ILE A 211 12.71 -8.37 -13.13
N VAL A 212 13.49 -8.61 -12.09
CA VAL A 212 13.46 -7.84 -10.84
C VAL A 212 14.83 -7.22 -10.63
N ARG A 213 14.86 -5.90 -10.40
CA ARG A 213 16.09 -5.15 -10.15
C ARG A 213 15.95 -4.28 -8.93
N MET A 214 17.01 -4.25 -8.12
CA MET A 214 17.13 -3.36 -6.98
C MET A 214 18.24 -2.35 -7.27
N TYR A 215 17.94 -1.07 -7.06
CA TYR A 215 18.87 0.03 -7.24
C TYR A 215 19.04 0.81 -5.93
N GLY A 216 20.23 1.35 -5.71
CA GLY A 216 20.54 2.21 -4.57
C GLY A 216 21.05 3.57 -5.00
N ARG A 217 20.67 4.62 -4.27
CA ARG A 217 21.21 5.97 -4.40
C ARG A 217 21.05 6.72 -3.09
N ASP A 218 22.16 7.14 -2.48
CA ASP A 218 22.18 7.82 -1.17
C ASP A 218 21.32 7.08 -0.12
N LYS A 219 20.32 7.75 0.46
CA LYS A 219 19.34 7.19 1.40
C LYS A 219 18.05 6.70 0.71
N GLN A 220 18.18 6.21 -0.52
CA GLN A 220 17.06 5.71 -1.30
C GLN A 220 17.35 4.33 -1.88
N GLN A 221 16.31 3.49 -1.90
CA GLN A 221 16.28 2.24 -2.63
C GLN A 221 15.12 2.26 -3.62
N LEU A 222 15.34 1.73 -4.82
CA LEU A 222 14.32 1.60 -5.85
C LEU A 222 14.28 0.15 -6.33
N ASP A 223 13.16 -0.54 -6.09
CA ASP A 223 12.91 -1.88 -6.63
C ASP A 223 12.04 -1.76 -7.88
N VAL A 224 12.45 -2.41 -8.96
CA VAL A 224 11.73 -2.43 -10.24
C VAL A 224 11.49 -3.88 -10.62
N ALA A 225 10.23 -4.31 -10.53
CA ALA A 225 9.77 -5.61 -11.02
C ALA A 225 9.02 -5.41 -12.34
N MET A 226 9.42 -6.12 -13.38
CA MET A 226 8.86 -6.06 -14.72
C MET A 226 8.44 -7.46 -15.14
N GLY A 227 7.25 -7.58 -15.74
CA GLY A 227 6.74 -8.86 -16.22
C GLY A 227 5.77 -8.69 -17.38
N VAL A 228 5.44 -9.79 -18.04
CA VAL A 228 4.50 -9.79 -19.17
C VAL A 228 3.18 -10.42 -18.77
N ASP A 229 2.09 -9.68 -18.94
CA ASP A 229 0.73 -10.21 -19.01
C ASP A 229 0.52 -10.76 -20.43
N ALA A 230 0.67 -12.08 -20.58
CA ALA A 230 0.59 -12.76 -21.87
C ALA A 230 -0.81 -12.68 -22.51
N GLU A 231 -1.86 -12.68 -21.69
CA GLU A 231 -3.24 -12.62 -22.17
C GLU A 231 -3.56 -11.24 -22.76
N ARG A 232 -3.18 -10.18 -22.05
CA ARG A 232 -3.43 -8.80 -22.47
C ARG A 232 -2.35 -8.23 -23.39
N ARG A 233 -1.23 -8.95 -23.55
CA ARG A 233 -0.03 -8.52 -24.28
C ARG A 233 0.48 -7.17 -23.78
N LEU A 234 0.60 -7.05 -22.46
CA LEU A 234 1.08 -5.85 -21.77
C LEU A 234 2.34 -6.18 -20.97
N THR A 235 3.25 -5.23 -20.87
CA THR A 235 4.29 -5.25 -19.84
C THR A 235 3.78 -4.50 -18.61
N ILE A 236 3.78 -5.20 -17.49
CA ILE A 236 3.44 -4.65 -16.17
C ILE A 236 4.75 -4.34 -15.46
N VAL A 237 4.84 -3.15 -14.87
CA VAL A 237 5.99 -2.74 -14.08
C VAL A 237 5.51 -2.29 -12.71
N THR A 238 6.09 -2.84 -11.66
CA THR A 238 5.94 -2.34 -10.30
C THR A 238 7.25 -1.67 -9.91
N VAL A 239 7.17 -0.39 -9.57
CA VAL A 239 8.30 0.40 -9.08
C VAL A 239 8.04 0.77 -7.63
N ASN A 240 8.93 0.39 -6.73
CA ASN A 240 8.84 0.71 -5.30
C ASN A 240 10.04 1.57 -4.89
N LEU A 241 9.77 2.83 -4.51
CA LEU A 241 10.78 3.75 -3.99
C LEU A 241 10.68 3.82 -2.46
N VAL A 242 11.78 3.51 -1.78
CA VAL A 242 11.92 3.59 -0.33
C VAL A 242 12.91 4.70 0.02
N GLN A 243 12.55 5.55 0.99
CA GLN A 243 13.39 6.61 1.52
C GLN A 243 13.66 6.38 3.01
N PHE A 244 14.94 6.38 3.40
CA PHE A 244 15.43 6.10 4.75
C PHE A 244 15.81 7.35 5.55
#